data_AF-A0A2A2B5N6-F1
#
_entry.id   AF-A0A2A2B5N6-F1
#
_cell.length_a   1.000
_cell.length_b   1.000
_cell.length_c   1.000
_cell.angle_alpha   90.00
_cell.angle_beta   90.00
_cell.angle_gamma   90.00
#
_symmetry.space_group_name_H-M   'P 1'
#
loop_
_entity.id
_entity.type
_entity.pdbx_description
1 polymer ?
#
loop_
_entity_poly.entity_id
_entity_poly.type
_entity_poly.pdbx_seq_one_letter_code
_entity_poly.pdbx_strand_id
1 'polypeptide(L)'
;MWAFYKFMYPRPPKSMMPKEGDVITPRQCNFCGNSLAEYRGVLETNPSLAPEDESDSKVDTHKPLFFCNYEHQADFHAGKVYNPHA
;
A
#
# COMPACT_ATOMS: atom_id res chain seq x y z
N MET A 1 6.75 36.63 1.06
CA MET A 1 6.48 35.44 1.89
C MET A 1 6.42 34.11 1.12
N TRP A 2 5.81 34.03 -0.08
CA TRP A 2 5.58 32.74 -0.77
C TRP A 2 6.84 32.01 -1.28
N ALA A 3 7.84 32.74 -1.79
CA ALA A 3 9.07 32.14 -2.32
C ALA A 3 9.91 31.42 -1.25
N PHE A 4 10.01 31.99 -0.05
CA PHE A 4 10.73 31.40 1.09
C PHE A 4 10.06 30.10 1.56
N TYR A 5 8.73 30.07 1.57
CA TYR A 5 7.95 28.89 1.92
C TYR A 5 8.18 27.73 0.93
N LYS A 6 8.25 28.02 -0.38
CA LYS A 6 8.55 27.02 -1.42
C LYS A 6 9.98 26.48 -1.33
N PHE A 7 10.92 27.26 -0.81
CA PHE A 7 12.30 26.82 -0.56
C PHE A 7 12.41 25.92 0.67
N MET A 8 11.75 26.30 1.77
CA MET A 8 11.72 25.51 3.01
C MET A 8 10.89 24.22 2.88
N TYR A 9 9.88 24.23 2.02
CA TYR A 9 9.00 23.09 1.73
C TYR A 9 9.02 22.80 0.22
N PRO A 10 10.15 22.32 -0.32
CA PRO A 10 10.23 21.97 -1.72
C PRO A 10 9.25 20.82 -1.97
N ARG A 11 8.52 20.88 -3.09
CA ARG A 11 7.65 19.77 -3.48
C ARG A 11 8.50 18.50 -3.64
N PRO A 12 7.97 17.32 -3.29
CA PRO A 12 8.67 16.07 -3.51
C PRO A 12 9.06 15.93 -4.99
N PRO A 13 10.20 15.28 -5.27
CA PRO A 13 10.69 15.11 -6.63
C PRO A 13 9.67 14.36 -7.48
N LYS A 14 9.56 14.74 -8.77
CA LYS A 14 8.57 14.18 -9.70
C LYS A 14 8.66 12.66 -9.86
N SER A 15 9.82 12.06 -9.60
CA SER A 15 10.01 10.60 -9.60
C SER A 15 9.16 9.87 -8.56
N MET A 16 8.77 10.56 -7.48
CA MET A 16 7.90 10.04 -6.44
C MET A 16 6.41 10.26 -6.76
N MET A 17 6.04 11.04 -7.78
CA MET A 17 4.64 11.27 -8.09
C MET A 17 4.05 10.06 -8.84
N PRO A 18 2.73 9.80 -8.73
CA PRO A 18 2.07 8.78 -9.54
C PRO A 18 2.32 9.06 -11.02
N LYS A 19 2.66 8.02 -11.77
CA LYS A 19 2.79 8.06 -13.22
C LYS A 19 1.44 7.81 -13.86
N GLU A 20 1.32 8.19 -15.13
CA GLU A 20 0.12 7.92 -15.92
C GLU A 20 -0.07 6.39 -16.02
N GLY A 21 -1.18 5.88 -15.48
CA GLY A 21 -1.48 4.45 -15.40
C GLY A 21 -1.35 3.84 -13.99
N ASP A 22 -0.80 4.57 -13.02
CA ASP A 22 -0.72 4.09 -11.64
C ASP A 22 -2.09 4.12 -10.96
N VAL A 23 -2.41 3.06 -10.22
CA VAL A 23 -3.64 2.98 -9.43
C VAL A 23 -3.48 3.85 -8.17
N ILE A 24 -4.21 4.97 -8.14
CA ILE A 24 -4.18 5.93 -7.03
C ILE A 24 -5.18 5.59 -5.91
N THR A 25 -5.97 4.53 -6.07
CA THR A 25 -6.99 4.16 -5.08
C THR A 25 -6.33 3.74 -3.78
N PRO A 26 -6.79 4.26 -2.62
CA PRO A 26 -6.26 3.85 -1.32
C PRO A 26 -6.72 2.43 -0.99
N ARG A 27 -5.79 1.58 -0.54
CA ARG A 27 -6.03 0.25 0.03
C ARG A 27 -5.52 0.19 1.46
N GLN A 28 -6.10 -0.69 2.26
CA GLN A 28 -5.70 -0.91 3.64
C GLN A 28 -4.61 -1.97 3.71
N CYS A 29 -3.53 -1.66 4.45
CA CYS A 29 -2.46 -2.62 4.70
C CYS A 29 -2.95 -3.77 5.59
N ASN A 30 -2.76 -5.02 5.17
CA ASN A 30 -3.18 -6.20 5.92
C ASN A 30 -2.40 -6.42 7.22
N PHE A 31 -1.24 -5.76 7.38
CA PHE A 31 -0.42 -5.85 8.59
C PHE A 31 -0.70 -4.72 9.59
N CYS A 32 -0.59 -3.46 9.15
CA CYS A 32 -0.71 -2.29 10.04
C CYS A 32 -2.06 -1.58 10.00
N GLY A 33 -2.94 -1.92 9.06
CA GLY A 33 -4.26 -1.29 8.91
C GLY A 33 -4.24 0.16 8.42
N ASN A 34 -3.11 0.69 7.97
CA ASN A 34 -3.03 2.03 7.41
C ASN A 34 -3.45 2.06 5.93
N SER A 35 -4.11 3.15 5.52
CA SER A 35 -4.52 3.36 4.14
C SER A 35 -3.39 3.96 3.32
N LEU A 36 -3.02 3.31 2.21
CA LEU A 36 -2.00 3.80 1.28
C LEU A 36 -2.48 3.62 -0.15
N ALA A 37 -2.13 4.55 -1.05
CA ALA A 37 -2.40 4.36 -2.46
C ALA A 37 -1.66 3.15 -3.00
N GLU A 38 -2.30 2.37 -3.88
CA GLU A 38 -1.78 1.09 -4.37
C GLU A 38 -0.38 1.23 -4.99
N TYR A 39 -0.13 2.28 -5.76
CA TYR A 39 1.18 2.55 -6.39
C TYR A 39 2.36 2.72 -5.41
N ARG A 40 2.09 2.93 -4.11
CA ARG A 40 3.12 3.09 -3.07
C ARG A 40 3.38 1.82 -2.29
N GLY A 41 2.47 0.86 -2.33
CA GLY A 41 2.54 -0.36 -1.54
C GLY A 41 3.02 -1.56 -2.35
N VAL A 42 3.08 -2.69 -1.67
CA VAL A 42 3.32 -4.01 -2.26
C VAL A 42 1.97 -4.72 -2.35
N LEU A 43 1.57 -5.07 -3.57
CA LEU A 43 0.37 -5.84 -3.82
C LEU A 43 0.74 -7.28 -4.18
N GLU A 44 0.32 -8.23 -3.37
CA GLU A 44 0.39 -9.65 -3.68
C GLU A 44 -0.91 -10.07 -4.36
N THR A 45 -0.85 -10.23 -5.69
CA THR A 45 -1.90 -10.92 -6.45
C THR A 45 -1.38 -12.32 -6.74
N ASN A 46 -1.90 -13.34 -6.05
CA ASN A 46 -1.56 -14.71 -6.41
C ASN A 46 -2.04 -14.95 -7.86
N PRO A 47 -1.16 -15.30 -8.82
CA PRO A 47 -1.42 -15.14 -10.26
C PRO A 47 -2.29 -16.25 -10.88
N SER A 48 -3.17 -16.89 -10.11
CA SER A 48 -4.24 -17.67 -10.70
C SER A 48 -5.51 -16.83 -10.66
N LEU A 49 -5.75 -16.11 -11.75
CA LEU A 49 -7.01 -15.44 -12.12
C LEU A 49 -7.24 -14.04 -11.48
N ALA A 50 -6.98 -13.00 -12.25
CA ALA A 50 -7.83 -11.80 -12.24
C ALA A 50 -8.98 -12.04 -13.24
N PRO A 51 -10.16 -11.37 -13.18
CA PRO A 51 -10.58 -10.27 -12.30
C PRO A 51 -11.93 -10.53 -11.56
N GLU A 52 -12.43 -9.48 -10.88
CA GLU A 52 -13.82 -9.15 -10.52
C GLU A 52 -14.34 -9.34 -9.08
N ASP A 53 -15.25 -8.44 -8.75
CA ASP A 53 -15.67 -7.93 -7.45
C ASP A 53 -16.41 -8.91 -6.51
N GLU A 54 -16.67 -8.37 -5.32
CA GLU A 54 -17.65 -8.77 -4.29
C GLU A 54 -17.21 -9.70 -3.15
N SER A 55 -17.32 -9.08 -1.97
CA SER A 55 -17.42 -9.66 -0.65
C SER A 55 -18.44 -10.80 -0.56
N ASP A 56 -18.07 -11.91 0.07
CA ASP A 56 -18.53 -12.31 1.40
C ASP A 56 -18.21 -13.79 1.62
N SER A 57 -17.68 -14.10 2.81
CA SER A 57 -17.68 -15.41 3.45
C SER A 57 -16.97 -16.62 2.77
N LYS A 58 -15.94 -17.11 3.50
CA LYS A 58 -15.46 -18.51 3.61
C LYS A 58 -14.19 -18.92 2.82
N VAL A 59 -13.10 -19.06 3.59
CA VAL A 59 -11.81 -19.74 3.35
C VAL A 59 -10.83 -19.05 2.39
N ASP A 60 -9.73 -18.63 3.00
CA ASP A 60 -8.73 -17.69 2.54
C ASP A 60 -7.67 -18.33 1.61
N THR A 61 -7.93 -18.36 0.31
CA THR A 61 -6.90 -18.79 -0.66
C THR A 61 -6.66 -17.86 -1.84
N HIS A 62 -7.43 -16.77 -2.02
CA HIS A 62 -7.27 -15.88 -3.20
C HIS A 62 -7.54 -14.40 -2.94
N LYS A 63 -7.53 -13.91 -1.69
CA LYS A 63 -7.65 -12.46 -1.45
C LYS A 63 -6.31 -11.77 -1.78
N PRO A 64 -6.32 -10.68 -2.58
CA PRO A 64 -5.10 -9.91 -2.81
C PRO A 64 -4.67 -9.27 -1.49
N LEU A 65 -3.44 -9.57 -1.05
CA LEU A 65 -2.86 -8.98 0.15
C LEU A 65 -2.14 -7.68 -0.25
N PHE A 66 -2.33 -6.63 0.54
CA PHE A 66 -1.71 -5.34 0.31
C PHE A 66 -0.88 -4.91 1.53
N PHE A 67 0.32 -4.41 1.29
CA PHE A 67 1.27 -4.00 2.32
C PHE A 67 1.85 -2.62 2.02
N CYS A 68 2.18 -1.85 3.06
CA CYS A 68 2.80 -0.53 2.86
C CYS A 68 4.23 -0.61 2.33
N ASN A 69 4.98 -1.66 2.70
CA ASN A 69 6.36 -1.90 2.31
C ASN A 69 6.69 -3.40 2.44
N TYR A 70 7.90 -3.80 2.02
CA TYR A 70 8.39 -5.18 2.12
C TYR A 70 8.58 -5.67 3.56
N GLU A 71 8.88 -4.78 4.50
CA GLU A 71 9.02 -5.13 5.92
C GLU A 71 7.69 -5.60 6.51
N HIS A 72 6.60 -4.87 6.25
CA HIS A 72 5.27 -5.23 6.71
C HIS A 72 4.76 -6.52 6.06
N GLN A 73 5.12 -6.77 4.80
CA GLN A 73 4.85 -8.03 4.12
C GLN A 73 5.59 -9.19 4.81
N ALA A 74 6.90 -9.05 5.03
CA ALA A 74 7.71 -10.08 5.68
C ALA A 74 7.25 -10.36 7.11
N ASP A 75 6.92 -9.32 7.87
CA ASP A 75 6.44 -9.46 9.26
C ASP A 75 5.06 -10.11 9.34
N PHE A 76 4.17 -9.83 8.38
CA PHE A 76 2.88 -10.50 8.25
C PHE A 76 3.06 -11.99 7.98
N HIS A 77 3.91 -12.35 7.02
CA HIS A 77 4.22 -13.77 6.71
C HIS A 77 4.99 -14.47 7.84
N ALA A 78 5.75 -13.73 8.64
CA ALA A 78 6.40 -14.24 9.85
C ALA A 78 5.42 -14.41 11.03
N GLY A 79 4.14 -14.05 10.88
CA GLY A 79 3.12 -14.17 11.92
C GLY A 79 3.32 -13.18 13.09
N LYS A 80 4.04 -12.08 12.87
CA LYS A 80 4.22 -11.04 13.89
C LYS A 80 2.93 -10.24 14.05
N VAL A 81 2.82 -9.55 15.18
CA VAL A 81 1.74 -8.57 15.42
C VAL A 81 2.34 -7.18 15.24
N TYR A 82 1.66 -6.34 14.45
CA TYR A 82 2.07 -4.97 14.24
C TYR A 82 2.08 -4.20 15.58
N ASN A 83 3.21 -3.59 15.92
CA ASN A 83 3.34 -2.69 17.06
C ASN A 83 3.75 -1.29 16.55
N PRO A 84 2.86 -0.28 16.62
CA PRO A 84 3.17 1.08 16.15
C PRO A 84 4.19 1.82 17.02
N HIS A 85 4.57 1.27 18.17
CA HIS A 85 5.45 1.89 19.17
C HIS A 85 6.71 1.07 19.49
N ALA A 86 7.01 0.05 18.69
CA ALA A 86 8.22 -0.77 18.86
C ALA A 86 9.50 -0.01 18.50
#